data_AF-A0A3D5NTR6-F1
#
_entry.id   AF-A0A3D5NTR6-F1
#
_cell.length_a   1.000
_cell.length_b   1.000
_cell.length_c   1.000
_cell.angle_alpha   90.00
_cell.angle_beta   90.00
_cell.angle_gamma   90.00
#
_symmetry.space_group_name_H-M   'P 1'
#
loop_
_entity.id
_entity.type
_entity.pdbx_description
1 polymer ?
#
loop_
_entity_poly.entity_id
_entity_poly.type
_entity_poly.pdbx_seq_one_letter_code
_entity_poly.pdbx_strand_id
1 'polypeptide(L)' 'MVLHSSAAVFALVAAFAVMRPEASIFRSKAKMWAAALFFFNAITLIINPQMAQSAFAHITGILVGIIVGYWIRAFKIV' A
#
# COMPACT_ATOMS: atom_id res chain seq x y z
N MET A 1 11.39 12.89 13.46
CA MET A 1 11.43 11.50 13.97
C MET A 1 10.44 10.65 13.19
N VAL A 2 10.93 9.91 12.18
CA VAL A 2 10.49 8.60 11.63
C VAL A 2 8.98 8.23 11.46
N LEU A 3 8.01 9.13 11.69
CA LEU A 3 6.57 8.78 11.60
C LEU A 3 6.03 8.57 10.17
N HIS A 4 6.80 8.92 9.13
CA HIS A 4 6.32 8.91 7.73
C HIS A 4 7.08 7.95 6.81
N SER A 5 8.18 7.35 7.26
CA SER A 5 8.98 6.45 6.41
C SER A 5 8.23 5.16 6.08
N SER A 6 7.45 4.62 7.03
CA SER A 6 6.63 3.43 6.79
C SER A 6 5.53 3.70 5.75
N ALA A 7 4.87 4.86 5.78
CA ALA A 7 3.86 5.23 4.78
C ALA A 7 4.41 5.21 3.34
N ALA A 8 5.68 5.61 3.15
CA ALA A 8 6.35 5.49 1.85
C ALA A 8 6.53 4.03 1.40
N VAL A 9 6.82 3.11 2.33
CA VAL A 9 6.88 1.67 2.03
C VAL A 9 5.51 1.16 1.57
N PHE A 10 4.44 1.55 2.26
CA PHE A 10 3.07 1.21 1.84
C PHE A 10 2.74 1.74 0.44
N ALA A 11 3.17 2.96 0.12
CA ALA A 11 3.03 3.53 -1.22
C ALA A 11 3.79 2.72 -2.28
N LEU A 12 5.04 2.34 -2.01
CA LEU A 12 5.85 1.55 -2.93
C LEU A 12 5.25 0.16 -3.18
N VAL A 13 4.79 -0.52 -2.12
CA VAL A 13 4.14 -1.84 -2.23
C VAL A 13 2.87 -1.74 -3.06
N ALA A 14 2.04 -0.71 -2.82
CA ALA A 14 0.81 -0.50 -3.56
C ALA A 14 1.08 -0.15 -5.04
N ALA A 15 2.05 0.72 -5.32
CA ALA A 15 2.47 1.06 -6.67
C ALA A 15 2.99 -0.18 -7.42
N PHE A 16 3.85 -0.99 -6.77
CA PHE A 16 4.35 -2.25 -7.34
C PHE A 16 3.21 -3.21 -7.65
N ALA A 17 2.26 -3.39 -6.73
CA ALA A 17 1.11 -4.27 -6.92
C ALA A 17 0.20 -3.82 -8.07
N VAL A 18 0.08 -2.51 -8.33
CA VAL A 18 -0.64 -2.00 -9.50
C VAL A 18 0.12 -2.22 -10.81
N MET A 19 1.44 -1.99 -10.79
CA MET A 19 2.28 -2.14 -11.98
C MET A 19 2.49 -3.61 -12.38
N ARG A 20 2.56 -4.51 -11.40
CA ARG A 20 2.88 -5.93 -11.56
C ARG A 20 1.91 -6.81 -10.74
N PRO A 21 0.59 -6.75 -10.99
CA PRO A 21 -0.42 -7.40 -10.14
C PRO A 21 -0.27 -8.92 -10.07
N GLU A 22 0.28 -9.53 -11.12
CA GLU A 22 0.45 -10.98 -11.24
C GLU A 22 1.81 -11.50 -10.78
N ALA A 23 2.71 -10.62 -10.33
CA ALA A 23 3.99 -11.02 -9.75
C ALA A 23 3.78 -11.91 -8.53
N SER A 24 4.53 -13.00 -8.46
CA SER A 24 4.48 -13.96 -7.36
C SER A 24 5.39 -13.50 -6.22
N ILE A 25 4.84 -13.30 -5.04
CA ILE A 25 5.54 -12.97 -3.80
C ILE A 25 5.07 -13.98 -2.75
N PHE A 26 5.99 -14.76 -2.18
CA PHE A 26 5.68 -15.80 -1.19
C PHE A 26 4.51 -16.72 -1.61
N ARG A 27 4.51 -17.15 -2.89
CA ARG A 27 3.48 -18.02 -3.48
C ARG A 27 2.08 -17.41 -3.63
N SER A 28 1.91 -16.11 -3.38
CA SER A 28 0.66 -15.39 -3.67
C SER A 28 0.91 -14.20 -4.60
N LYS A 29 -0.15 -13.55 -5.07
CA LYS A 29 -0.04 -12.44 -6.03
C LYS A 29 0.25 -11.12 -5.32
N ALA A 30 1.06 -10.25 -5.92
CA ALA A 30 1.38 -8.92 -5.38
C ALA A 30 0.11 -8.11 -5.00
N LYS A 31 -0.94 -8.19 -5.82
CA LYS A 31 -2.25 -7.56 -5.53
C LYS A 31 -2.88 -8.01 -4.21
N MET A 32 -2.67 -9.27 -3.80
CA MET A 32 -3.19 -9.81 -2.54
C MET A 32 -2.47 -9.22 -1.34
N TRP A 33 -1.15 -8.99 -1.44
CA TRP A 33 -0.38 -8.34 -0.36
C TRP A 33 -0.81 -6.89 -0.16
N ALA A 34 -0.99 -6.12 -1.25
CA ALA A 34 -1.49 -4.75 -1.14
C ALA A 34 -2.89 -4.69 -0.52
N ALA A 35 -3.79 -5.61 -0.92
CA ALA A 35 -5.12 -5.72 -0.33
C ALA A 35 -5.05 -6.07 1.16
N ALA A 36 -4.22 -7.05 1.55
CA ALA A 36 -4.04 -7.45 2.94
C ALA A 36 -3.54 -6.29 3.81
N LEU A 37 -2.57 -5.50 3.32
CA LEU A 37 -2.06 -4.31 4.03
C LEU A 37 -3.15 -3.24 4.20
N PHE A 38 -3.99 -3.02 3.18
CA PHE A 38 -5.10 -2.08 3.29
C PHE A 38 -6.11 -2.53 4.35
N PHE A 39 -6.58 -3.78 4.27
CA PHE A 39 -7.54 -4.31 5.23
C PHE A 39 -6.97 -4.38 6.66
N PHE A 40 -5.70 -4.75 6.82
CA PHE A 40 -5.05 -4.77 8.12
C PHE A 40 -5.02 -3.39 8.79
N ASN A 41 -4.68 -2.34 8.04
CA ASN A 41 -4.69 -0.97 8.58
C ASN A 41 -6.11 -0.46 8.82
N ALA A 42 -7.09 -0.80 7.97
CA ALA A 42 -8.49 -0.45 8.19
C ALA A 42 -9.06 -1.12 9.45
N ILE A 43 -8.75 -2.40 9.69
CA ILE A 43 -9.13 -3.12 10.90
C ILE A 43 -8.43 -2.49 12.11
N THR A 44 -7.13 -2.21 12.02
CA THR A 44 -6.35 -1.58 13.10
C THR A 44 -6.94 -0.24 13.51
N LEU A 45 -7.40 0.56 12.54
CA LEU A 45 -8.07 1.83 12.81
C LEU A 45 -9.35 1.66 13.66
N ILE A 46 -10.08 0.57 13.46
CA ILE A 46 -11.33 0.28 14.19
C ILE A 46 -11.02 -0.28 15.59
N ILE A 47 -10.07 -1.22 15.70
CA ILE A 47 -9.84 -1.98 16.94
C ILE A 47 -8.82 -1.33 17.87
N ASN A 48 -7.95 -0.45 17.35
CA ASN A 48 -6.88 0.18 18.13
C ASN A 48 -6.79 1.69 17.84
N PRO A 49 -7.58 2.52 18.54
CA PRO A 49 -7.59 3.97 18.38
C PRO A 49 -6.23 4.63 18.64
N GLN A 50 -5.38 4.03 19.47
CA GLN A 50 -4.04 4.55 19.77
C GLN A 50 -3.13 4.50 18.54
N MET A 51 -3.42 3.60 17.59
CA MET A 51 -2.70 3.47 16.32
C MET A 51 -3.37 4.22 15.16
N ALA A 52 -4.45 4.96 15.40
CA ALA A 52 -5.24 5.58 14.34
C ALA A 52 -4.40 6.48 13.41
N GLN A 53 -3.52 7.32 13.95
CA GLN A 53 -2.66 8.20 13.14
C GLN A 53 -1.76 7.41 12.18
N SER A 54 -1.16 6.31 12.67
CA SER A 54 -0.29 5.45 11.86
C SER A 54 -1.08 4.69 10.79
N ALA A 55 -2.24 4.12 11.17
CA ALA A 55 -3.13 3.44 10.25
C ALA A 55 -3.62 4.38 9.13
N PHE A 56 -4.00 5.61 9.45
CA PHE A 56 -4.34 6.63 8.45
C PHE A 56 -3.15 6.93 7.53
N ALA A 57 -1.96 7.17 8.08
CA ALA A 57 -0.78 7.45 7.27
C ALA A 57 -0.46 6.30 6.28
N HIS A 58 -0.57 5.04 6.72
CA HIS A 58 -0.39 3.88 5.86
C HIS A 58 -1.46 3.78 4.78
N ILE A 59 -2.74 3.97 5.12
CA ILE A 59 -3.84 3.96 4.15
C ILE A 59 -3.63 5.06 3.09
N THR A 60 -3.27 6.28 3.50
CA THR A 60 -2.95 7.37 2.58
C THR A 60 -1.77 6.99 1.68
N GLY A 61 -0.71 6.38 2.24
CA GLY A 61 0.40 5.85 1.47
C GLY A 61 -0.05 4.85 0.40
N ILE A 62 -0.89 3.87 0.76
CA ILE A 62 -1.45 2.89 -0.19
C ILE A 62 -2.21 3.60 -1.31
N LEU A 63 -3.10 4.55 -0.99
CA LEU A 63 -3.89 5.27 -1.99
C LEU A 63 -3.02 6.07 -2.97
N VAL A 64 -2.03 6.80 -2.45
CA VAL A 64 -1.06 7.53 -3.28
C VAL A 64 -0.28 6.56 -4.16
N GLY A 65 0.19 5.44 -3.60
CA GLY A 65 0.88 4.40 -4.34
C GLY A 65 0.04 3.80 -5.48
N ILE A 66 -1.25 3.56 -5.24
CA ILE A 66 -2.19 3.08 -6.26
C ILE A 66 -2.28 4.08 -7.42
N ILE A 67 -2.52 5.37 -7.11
CA ILE A 67 -2.63 6.44 -8.11
C ILE A 67 -1.35 6.52 -8.95
N VAL A 68 -0.19 6.59 -8.27
CA VAL A 68 1.12 6.67 -8.93
C VAL A 68 1.38 5.42 -9.77
N GLY A 69 1.07 4.22 -9.26
CA GLY A 69 1.22 2.97 -10.01
C GLY A 69 0.40 2.94 -11.29
N TYR A 70 -0.84 3.44 -11.25
CA TYR A 70 -1.68 3.57 -12.44
C TYR A 70 -1.12 4.60 -13.43
N TRP A 71 -0.60 5.74 -12.94
CA TRP A 71 0.05 6.73 -13.79
C TRP A 71 1.27 6.13 -14.49
N ILE A 72 2.18 5.49 -13.75
CA ILE A 72 3.38 4.84 -14.31
C ILE A 72 2.99 3.83 -15.39
N ARG A 73 1.97 3.00 -15.12
CA ARG A 73 1.45 2.01 -16.07
C ARG A 73 0.84 2.67 -17.31
N ALA A 74 0.11 3.77 -17.14
CA ALA A 74 -0.53 4.50 -18.25
C ALA A 74 0.52 5.15 -19.19
N PHE A 75 1.61 5.67 -18.63
CA PHE A 75 2.71 6.25 -19.39
C PHE A 75 3.70 5.22 -19.96
N LYS A 76 3.44 3.91 -19.80
CA LYS A 76 4.31 2.81 -20.25
C LYS A 76 5.77 2.97 -19.82
N ILE A 77 6.00 3.55 -18.64
CA ILE A 77 7.35 3.70 -18.10
C ILE A 77 7.92 2.32 -17.70
N VAL A 78 7.07 1.27 -17.61
CA VAL A 78 7.42 -0.13 -17.33
C VAL A 78 6.43 -1.14 -17.91
#